data_AF-A0A0M2ZLC0-F1
#
_entry.id   AF-A0A0M2ZLC0-F1
#
_cell.length_a   1.000
_cell.length_b   1.000
_cell.length_c   1.000
_cell.angle_alpha   90.00
_cell.angle_beta   90.00
_cell.angle_gamma   90.00
#
_symmetry.space_group_name_H-M   'P 1'
#
loop_
_entity.id
_entity.type
_entity.pdbx_description
1 polymer ?
#
loop_
_entity_poly.entity_id
_entity_poly.type
_entity_poly.pdbx_seq_one_letter_code
_entity_poly.pdbx_strand_id
1 'polypeptide(L)'
;MSIDAHPGGGFNPPQPTAKGGPDYGRFVEGVRTLQDHARAVDAPDEVITEAADLLDKLSQLLAPYEVDEWTSPSGRRLDLPNRGSVLGVPGEYHKTDAGRVGGVVRFRRFHLGRNGAVHGGCIAQMFDSVLGYAAFRLTDGPYQRTAFLHVNYRKIVPIEKELQVDAGIERVEGRKIFIEGRVLDGDTVLADAEALFVKLKPGQP
;
A
#
# COMPACT_ATOMS: atom_id res chain seq x y z
N MET A 1 -18.57 -27.76 -4.12
CA MET A 1 -17.38 -28.06 -3.30
C MET A 1 -17.49 -27.22 -2.05
N SER A 2 -17.39 -27.84 -0.88
CA SER A 2 -17.50 -27.17 0.42
C SER A 2 -16.48 -26.02 0.48
N ILE A 3 -16.97 -24.80 0.63
CA ILE A 3 -16.13 -23.67 1.04
C ILE A 3 -15.90 -23.93 2.52
N ASP A 4 -14.74 -24.48 2.88
CA ASP A 4 -14.34 -24.57 4.28
C ASP A 4 -14.39 -23.16 4.85
N ALA A 5 -15.41 -22.89 5.67
CA ALA A 5 -15.59 -21.62 6.34
C ALA A 5 -14.36 -21.40 7.22
N HIS A 6 -13.52 -20.46 6.80
CA HIS A 6 -12.30 -20.11 7.52
C HIS A 6 -12.70 -19.71 8.94
N PRO A 7 -12.10 -20.28 10.00
CA PRO A 7 -12.50 -19.96 11.37
C PRO A 7 -12.23 -18.48 11.61
N GLY A 8 -13.30 -17.69 11.73
CA GLY A 8 -13.20 -16.29 12.11
C GLY A 8 -12.55 -16.17 13.49
N GLY A 9 -11.48 -15.38 13.57
CA GLY A 9 -10.72 -15.12 14.80
C GLY A 9 -9.22 -15.33 14.60
N GLY A 10 -8.41 -14.29 14.82
CA GLY A 10 -6.96 -14.31 14.61
C GLY A 10 -6.53 -13.60 13.32
N PHE A 11 -5.37 -12.92 13.34
CA PHE A 11 -4.72 -12.43 12.13
C PHE A 11 -4.22 -13.62 11.32
N ASN A 12 -4.88 -13.92 10.21
CA ASN A 12 -4.49 -14.99 9.30
C ASN A 12 -3.40 -14.46 8.35
N PRO A 13 -2.20 -15.06 8.33
CA PRO A 13 -1.17 -14.63 7.39
C PRO A 13 -1.64 -14.94 5.96
N PRO A 14 -1.48 -14.02 5.00
CA PRO A 14 -1.87 -14.26 3.63
C PRO A 14 -1.09 -15.44 3.06
N GLN A 15 -1.80 -16.44 2.52
CA GLN A 15 -1.17 -17.54 1.80
C GLN A 15 -0.74 -17.06 0.40
N PRO A 16 0.56 -17.14 0.04
CA PRO A 16 1.01 -16.71 -1.28
C PRO A 16 0.31 -17.44 -2.41
N THR A 17 0.16 -16.79 -3.57
CA THR A 17 -0.46 -17.38 -4.74
C THR A 17 0.22 -16.94 -6.04
N ALA A 18 0.03 -17.71 -7.11
CA ALA A 18 0.38 -17.33 -8.48
C ALA A 18 -0.86 -17.16 -9.38
N LYS A 19 -2.08 -17.15 -8.79
CA LYS A 19 -3.33 -16.92 -9.53
C LYS A 19 -3.29 -15.60 -10.31
N GLY A 20 -3.99 -15.57 -11.43
CA GLY A 20 -3.88 -14.50 -12.44
C GLY A 20 -2.66 -14.64 -13.37
N GLY A 21 -1.80 -15.65 -13.14
CA GLY A 21 -0.72 -16.01 -14.06
C GLY A 21 0.32 -14.90 -14.24
N PRO A 22 1.03 -14.89 -15.38
CA PRO A 22 2.07 -13.90 -15.66
C PRO A 22 1.49 -12.48 -15.85
N ASP A 23 0.22 -12.36 -16.22
CA ASP A 23 -0.38 -11.09 -16.63
C ASP A 23 -1.03 -10.29 -15.49
N TYR A 24 -1.23 -10.87 -14.31
CA TYR A 24 -1.88 -10.14 -13.20
C TYR A 24 -1.15 -8.85 -12.82
N GLY A 25 0.20 -8.86 -12.85
CA GLY A 25 0.99 -7.66 -12.62
C GLY A 25 0.73 -6.57 -13.66
N ARG A 26 0.66 -6.96 -14.95
CA ARG A 26 0.30 -6.06 -16.06
C ARG A 26 -1.13 -5.52 -15.90
N PHE A 27 -2.08 -6.34 -15.47
CA PHE A 27 -3.44 -5.92 -15.17
C PHE A 27 -3.49 -4.87 -14.06
N VAL A 28 -2.87 -5.14 -12.91
CA VAL A 28 -2.82 -4.20 -11.77
C VAL A 28 -2.16 -2.88 -12.16
N GLU A 29 -1.07 -2.94 -12.92
CA GLU A 29 -0.38 -1.74 -13.41
C GLU A 29 -1.22 -0.95 -14.44
N GLY A 30 -2.00 -1.65 -15.27
CA GLY A 30 -2.99 -1.04 -16.16
C GLY A 30 -4.06 -0.28 -15.39
N VAL A 31 -4.57 -0.83 -14.28
CA VAL A 31 -5.55 -0.14 -13.41
C VAL A 31 -4.95 1.14 -12.82
N ARG A 32 -3.72 1.09 -12.29
CA ARG A 32 -3.04 2.28 -11.74
C ARG A 32 -2.81 3.36 -12.80
N THR A 33 -2.45 2.94 -14.02
CA THR A 33 -2.27 3.84 -15.15
C THR A 33 -3.59 4.49 -15.56
N LEU A 34 -4.69 3.72 -15.55
CA LEU A 34 -6.02 4.27 -15.81
C LEU A 34 -6.47 5.25 -14.72
N GLN A 35 -6.14 5.01 -13.46
CA GLN A 35 -6.37 5.98 -12.36
C GLN A 35 -5.64 7.31 -12.59
N ASP A 36 -4.39 7.26 -13.07
CA ASP A 36 -3.64 8.47 -13.42
C ASP A 36 -4.31 9.24 -14.58
N HIS A 37 -4.74 8.52 -15.62
CA HIS A 37 -5.46 9.12 -16.75
C HIS A 37 -6.80 9.69 -16.35
N ALA A 38 -7.63 8.94 -15.61
CA ALA A 38 -8.93 9.40 -15.12
C ALA A 38 -8.80 10.66 -14.24
N ARG A 39 -7.71 10.78 -13.48
CA ARG A 39 -7.44 11.97 -12.67
C ARG A 39 -7.05 13.20 -13.51
N ALA A 40 -6.47 12.99 -14.68
CA ALA A 40 -5.82 14.04 -15.48
C ALA A 40 -6.56 14.41 -16.78
N VAL A 41 -7.49 13.57 -17.24
CA VAL A 41 -8.13 13.72 -18.53
C VAL A 41 -9.01 14.98 -18.59
N ASP A 42 -8.86 15.71 -19.69
CA ASP A 42 -9.74 16.77 -20.17
C ASP A 42 -10.02 16.44 -21.63
N ALA A 43 -11.13 15.75 -21.89
CA ALA A 43 -11.46 15.18 -23.19
C ALA A 43 -12.93 15.48 -23.54
N PRO A 44 -13.29 15.50 -24.84
CA PRO A 44 -14.68 15.65 -25.27
C PRO A 44 -15.60 14.57 -24.68
N ASP A 45 -16.88 14.91 -24.53
CA ASP A 45 -17.92 14.04 -23.93
C ASP A 45 -18.01 12.66 -24.61
N GLU A 46 -17.84 12.62 -25.93
CA GLU A 46 -17.87 11.38 -26.70
C GLU A 46 -16.72 10.43 -26.33
N VAL A 47 -15.54 10.97 -26.02
CA VAL A 47 -14.38 10.17 -25.59
C VAL A 47 -14.59 9.65 -24.17
N ILE A 48 -15.17 10.47 -23.29
CA ILE A 48 -15.50 10.04 -21.92
C ILE A 48 -16.56 8.95 -21.93
N THR A 49 -17.56 9.05 -22.83
CA THR A 49 -18.59 8.03 -23.01
C THR A 49 -18.00 6.71 -23.50
N GLU A 50 -17.14 6.73 -24.52
CA GLU A 50 -16.46 5.52 -24.99
C GLU A 50 -15.60 4.88 -23.90
N ALA A 51 -14.85 5.68 -23.13
CA ALA A 51 -14.06 5.17 -22.02
C ALA A 51 -14.93 4.53 -20.91
N ALA A 52 -16.08 5.12 -20.59
CA ALA A 52 -17.04 4.56 -19.65
C ALA A 52 -17.61 3.22 -20.14
N ASP A 53 -17.99 3.11 -21.41
CA ASP A 53 -18.49 1.87 -21.99
C ASP A 53 -17.43 0.74 -21.95
N LEU A 54 -16.16 1.08 -22.14
CA LEU A 54 -15.05 0.13 -22.03
C LEU A 54 -14.82 -0.33 -20.58
N LEU A 55 -14.96 0.59 -19.61
CA LEU A 55 -14.92 0.25 -18.19
C LEU A 55 -16.05 -0.71 -17.81
N ASP A 56 -17.27 -0.49 -18.31
CA ASP A 56 -18.41 -1.37 -18.08
C ASP A 56 -18.18 -2.77 -18.65
N LYS A 57 -17.65 -2.88 -19.87
CA LYS A 57 -17.29 -4.16 -20.48
C LYS A 57 -16.23 -4.90 -19.65
N LEU A 58 -15.21 -4.20 -19.17
CA LEU A 58 -14.18 -4.78 -18.31
C LEU A 58 -14.76 -5.24 -16.97
N SER A 59 -15.63 -4.44 -16.36
CA SER A 59 -16.32 -4.79 -15.12
C SER A 59 -17.17 -6.04 -15.28
N GLN A 60 -17.99 -6.12 -16.35
CA GLN A 60 -18.81 -7.29 -16.67
C GLN A 60 -17.96 -8.54 -16.93
N LEU A 61 -16.79 -8.41 -17.55
CA LEU A 61 -15.85 -9.51 -17.75
C LEU A 61 -15.32 -10.07 -16.41
N LEU A 62 -15.04 -9.20 -15.45
CA LEU A 62 -14.42 -9.58 -14.17
C LEU A 62 -15.45 -10.03 -13.12
N ALA A 63 -16.68 -9.51 -13.16
CA ALA A 63 -17.71 -9.73 -12.14
C ALA A 63 -18.01 -11.21 -11.82
N PRO A 64 -18.08 -12.16 -12.78
CA PRO A 64 -18.30 -13.57 -12.48
C PRO A 64 -17.20 -14.25 -11.65
N TYR A 65 -16.05 -13.59 -11.50
CA TYR A 65 -14.87 -14.10 -10.78
C TYR A 65 -14.64 -13.41 -9.42
N GLU A 66 -15.65 -12.68 -8.91
CA GLU A 66 -15.59 -12.14 -7.55
C GLU A 66 -15.44 -13.27 -6.53
N VAL A 67 -14.49 -13.10 -5.63
CA VAL A 67 -14.15 -14.07 -4.59
C VAL A 67 -13.88 -13.35 -3.28
N ASP A 68 -13.94 -14.09 -2.17
CA ASP A 68 -13.60 -13.56 -0.86
C ASP A 68 -12.13 -13.07 -0.78
N GLU A 69 -11.83 -12.31 0.29
CA GLU A 69 -10.50 -11.73 0.52
C GLU A 69 -9.38 -12.77 0.67
N TRP A 70 -9.70 -14.00 1.11
CA TRP A 70 -8.75 -15.09 1.30
C TRP A 70 -8.38 -15.76 -0.02
N THR A 71 -9.30 -15.72 -0.97
CA THR A 71 -9.15 -16.32 -2.30
C THR A 71 -8.58 -15.33 -3.32
N SER A 72 -8.82 -14.02 -3.17
CA SER A 72 -8.33 -12.97 -4.08
C SER A 72 -6.79 -12.97 -4.22
N PRO A 73 -6.21 -12.75 -5.42
CA PRO A 73 -4.75 -12.62 -5.56
C PRO A 73 -4.16 -11.35 -4.92
N SER A 74 -4.97 -10.29 -4.81
CA SER A 74 -4.56 -9.01 -4.20
C SER A 74 -4.10 -9.22 -2.75
N GLY A 75 -2.93 -8.71 -2.39
CA GLY A 75 -2.32 -8.90 -1.07
C GLY A 75 -1.56 -10.22 -0.90
N ARG A 76 -1.65 -11.14 -1.87
CA ARG A 76 -1.05 -12.49 -1.83
C ARG A 76 -0.04 -12.77 -2.95
N ARG A 77 0.06 -11.87 -3.94
CA ARG A 77 1.09 -11.91 -5.00
C ARG A 77 2.41 -11.33 -4.51
N LEU A 78 3.13 -12.06 -3.65
CA LEU A 78 4.38 -11.58 -3.03
C LEU A 78 5.49 -11.23 -4.04
N ASP A 79 5.36 -11.70 -5.28
CA ASP A 79 6.22 -11.39 -6.42
C ASP A 79 5.97 -10.00 -7.04
N LEU A 80 4.90 -9.30 -6.64
CA LEU A 80 4.50 -8.00 -7.20
C LEU A 80 4.64 -6.85 -6.18
N PRO A 81 4.85 -5.61 -6.65
CA PRO A 81 4.78 -4.41 -5.80
C PRO A 81 3.46 -4.34 -5.03
N ASN A 82 3.53 -4.00 -3.74
CA ASN A 82 2.39 -4.00 -2.81
C ASN A 82 1.59 -5.31 -2.81
N ARG A 83 2.25 -6.43 -3.12
CA ARG A 83 1.65 -7.76 -3.20
C ARG A 83 0.47 -7.85 -4.17
N GLY A 84 0.49 -7.05 -5.23
CA GLY A 84 -0.59 -6.95 -6.23
C GLY A 84 -1.78 -6.10 -5.79
N SER A 85 -1.72 -5.43 -4.64
CA SER A 85 -2.78 -4.50 -4.21
C SER A 85 -2.77 -3.22 -5.02
N VAL A 86 -3.94 -2.79 -5.50
CA VAL A 86 -4.12 -1.52 -6.22
C VAL A 86 -4.08 -0.31 -5.26
N LEU A 87 -4.48 -0.49 -3.99
CA LEU A 87 -4.66 0.60 -3.04
C LEU A 87 -3.34 1.29 -2.65
N GLY A 88 -2.28 0.50 -2.38
CA GLY A 88 -1.07 1.03 -1.77
C GLY A 88 -0.26 1.90 -2.73
N VAL A 89 0.27 3.02 -2.21
CA VAL A 89 1.29 3.82 -2.92
C VAL A 89 2.46 2.92 -3.33
N PRO A 90 2.83 2.84 -4.62
CA PRO A 90 3.94 2.01 -5.08
C PRO A 90 5.27 2.44 -4.44
N GLY A 91 5.95 1.49 -3.81
CA GLY A 91 7.27 1.69 -3.23
C GLY A 91 8.07 0.40 -3.17
N GLU A 92 9.38 0.55 -3.11
CA GLU A 92 10.35 -0.53 -3.01
C GLU A 92 11.13 -0.39 -1.71
N TYR A 93 11.03 -1.40 -0.85
CA TYR A 93 11.58 -1.35 0.51
C TYR A 93 12.47 -2.55 0.80
N HIS A 94 13.59 -2.30 1.46
CA HIS A 94 14.56 -3.31 1.87
C HIS A 94 15.03 -3.07 3.30
N LYS A 95 15.51 -4.13 3.96
CA LYS A 95 16.17 -4.01 5.26
C LYS A 95 17.59 -3.48 5.02
N THR A 96 18.01 -2.47 5.78
CA THR A 96 19.35 -1.90 5.71
C THR A 96 20.28 -2.58 6.72
N ASP A 97 21.60 -2.46 6.50
CA ASP A 97 22.61 -2.98 7.43
C ASP A 97 22.53 -2.34 8.82
N ALA A 98 21.98 -1.12 8.91
CA ALA A 98 21.73 -0.41 10.16
C ALA A 98 20.50 -0.94 10.94
N GLY A 99 19.86 -2.03 10.47
CA GLY A 99 18.69 -2.59 11.13
C GLY A 99 17.42 -1.74 10.95
N ARG A 100 17.35 -0.95 9.88
CA ARG A 100 16.18 -0.13 9.51
C ARG A 100 15.53 -0.68 8.23
N VAL A 101 14.43 -0.08 7.82
CA VAL A 101 13.86 -0.22 6.48
C VAL A 101 14.19 1.03 5.69
N GLY A 102 14.87 0.84 4.56
CA GLY A 102 15.15 1.89 3.58
C GLY A 102 14.42 1.59 2.27
N GLY A 103 14.28 2.59 1.42
CA GLY A 103 13.66 2.39 0.12
C GLY A 103 13.31 3.66 -0.62
N VAL A 104 12.52 3.48 -1.68
CA VAL A 104 12.01 4.58 -2.48
C VAL A 104 10.50 4.47 -2.64
N VAL A 105 9.85 5.62 -2.74
CA VAL A 105 8.43 5.74 -3.06
C VAL A 105 8.24 6.77 -4.16
N ARG A 106 7.27 6.55 -5.04
CA ARG A 106 6.88 7.52 -6.06
C ARG A 106 5.37 7.68 -6.05
N PHE A 107 4.91 8.85 -5.63
CA PHE A 107 3.49 9.20 -5.69
C PHE A 107 3.12 9.55 -7.14
N ARG A 108 2.27 8.73 -7.74
CA ARG A 108 1.75 8.92 -9.12
C ARG A 108 0.74 10.05 -9.21
N ARG A 109 0.42 10.50 -10.43
CA ARG A 109 -0.57 11.56 -10.72
C ARG A 109 -1.89 11.39 -9.99
N PHE A 110 -2.37 10.15 -9.83
CA PHE A 110 -3.57 9.82 -9.08
C PHE A 110 -3.56 10.35 -7.63
N HIS A 111 -2.39 10.43 -6.99
CA HIS A 111 -2.22 10.89 -5.60
C HIS A 111 -2.13 12.42 -5.48
N LEU A 112 -2.34 13.16 -6.56
CA LEU A 112 -2.24 14.62 -6.58
C LEU A 112 -3.34 15.25 -5.69
N GLY A 113 -2.90 15.99 -4.68
CA GLY A 113 -3.77 16.89 -3.93
C GLY A 113 -4.03 18.15 -4.75
N ARG A 114 -3.07 19.08 -4.73
CA ARG A 114 -3.13 20.35 -5.49
C ARG A 114 -1.73 20.94 -5.66
N ASN A 115 -1.54 21.79 -6.68
CA ASN A 115 -0.29 22.54 -6.91
C ASN A 115 0.98 21.67 -6.93
N GLY A 116 0.90 20.48 -7.52
CA GLY A 116 2.02 19.53 -7.58
C GLY A 116 2.33 18.82 -6.24
N ALA A 117 1.58 19.09 -5.18
CA ALA A 117 1.71 18.43 -3.89
C ALA A 117 0.90 17.13 -3.83
N VAL A 118 1.50 16.10 -3.25
CA VAL A 118 0.80 14.87 -2.87
C VAL A 118 -0.29 15.19 -1.85
N HIS A 119 -1.45 14.54 -1.99
CA HIS A 119 -2.51 14.64 -1.01
C HIS A 119 -2.06 14.08 0.35
N GLY A 120 -2.25 14.83 1.45
CA GLY A 120 -1.79 14.45 2.78
C GLY A 120 -2.23 13.03 3.20
N GLY A 121 -3.49 12.67 2.92
CA GLY A 121 -4.00 11.33 3.18
C GLY A 121 -3.25 10.20 2.47
N CYS A 122 -2.69 10.44 1.28
CA CYS A 122 -1.88 9.44 0.58
C CYS A 122 -0.51 9.26 1.24
N ILE A 123 0.06 10.33 1.82
CA ILE A 123 1.30 10.26 2.60
C ILE A 123 1.05 9.46 3.88
N ALA A 124 -0.07 9.70 4.57
CA ALA A 124 -0.44 8.92 5.75
C ALA A 124 -0.66 7.44 5.43
N GLN A 125 -1.33 7.13 4.31
CA GLN A 125 -1.51 5.74 3.85
C GLN A 125 -0.17 5.06 3.53
N MET A 126 0.76 5.77 2.88
CA MET A 126 2.12 5.29 2.64
C MET A 126 2.84 4.99 3.97
N PHE A 127 2.76 5.90 4.95
CA PHE A 127 3.35 5.70 6.27
C PHE A 127 2.76 4.48 6.98
N ASP A 128 1.44 4.31 7.01
CA ASP A 128 0.82 3.10 7.61
C ASP A 128 1.40 1.81 7.01
N SER A 129 1.55 1.79 5.68
CA SER A 129 2.10 0.64 4.95
C SER A 129 3.58 0.39 5.24
N VAL A 130 4.45 1.41 5.16
CA VAL A 130 5.90 1.23 5.35
C VAL A 130 6.26 1.00 6.82
N LEU A 131 5.57 1.65 7.75
CA LEU A 131 5.81 1.44 9.18
C LEU A 131 5.30 0.06 9.61
N GLY A 132 4.17 -0.41 9.06
CA GLY A 132 3.71 -1.79 9.26
C GLY A 132 4.67 -2.83 8.68
N TYR A 133 5.25 -2.54 7.50
CA TYR A 133 6.30 -3.38 6.92
C TYR A 133 7.57 -3.40 7.78
N ALA A 134 8.02 -2.25 8.29
CA ALA A 134 9.15 -2.16 9.22
C ALA A 134 8.88 -2.94 10.51
N ALA A 135 7.69 -2.78 11.10
CA ALA A 135 7.25 -3.54 12.26
C ALA A 135 7.38 -5.05 12.02
N PHE A 136 6.91 -5.51 10.87
CA PHE A 136 6.93 -6.92 10.49
C PHE A 136 8.36 -7.43 10.30
N ARG A 137 9.15 -6.73 9.47
CA ARG A 137 10.49 -7.16 9.07
C ARG A 137 11.55 -7.04 10.17
N LEU A 138 11.36 -6.13 11.11
CA LEU A 138 12.35 -5.83 12.14
C LEU A 138 12.04 -6.54 13.47
N THR A 139 10.82 -7.03 13.69
CA THR A 139 10.46 -7.82 14.88
C THR A 139 10.22 -9.31 14.61
N ASP A 140 10.26 -9.73 13.34
CA ASP A 140 9.87 -11.08 12.88
C ASP A 140 8.46 -11.51 13.37
N GLY A 141 7.59 -10.55 13.67
CA GLY A 141 6.26 -10.76 14.20
C GLY A 141 5.17 -10.37 13.19
N PRO A 142 4.44 -11.31 12.58
CA PRO A 142 3.42 -10.99 11.58
C PRO A 142 2.11 -10.44 12.16
N TYR A 143 1.84 -10.67 13.45
CA TYR A 143 0.53 -10.46 14.06
C TYR A 143 0.45 -9.12 14.80
N GLN A 144 0.35 -8.02 14.07
CA GLN A 144 0.27 -6.69 14.64
C GLN A 144 -0.67 -5.77 13.88
N ARG A 145 -1.25 -4.80 14.59
CA ARG A 145 -2.16 -3.78 14.05
C ARG A 145 -1.70 -2.39 14.46
N THR A 146 -1.94 -1.42 13.60
CA THR A 146 -1.76 0.01 13.88
C THR A 146 -2.74 0.41 14.99
N ALA A 147 -2.21 0.94 16.10
CA ALA A 147 -3.00 1.52 17.19
C ALA A 147 -3.09 3.04 17.08
N PHE A 148 -2.00 3.69 16.67
CA PHE A 148 -2.03 5.07 16.19
C PHE A 148 -1.00 5.29 15.09
N LEU A 149 -1.26 6.32 14.29
CA LEU A 149 -0.32 6.90 13.34
C LEU A 149 -0.42 8.42 13.46
N HIS A 150 0.69 9.07 13.77
CA HIS A 150 0.83 10.53 13.81
C HIS A 150 1.78 10.95 12.69
N VAL A 151 1.32 11.81 11.79
CA VAL A 151 2.12 12.30 10.65
C VAL A 151 2.36 13.80 10.78
N ASN A 152 3.62 14.21 10.73
CA ASN A 152 4.03 15.61 10.63
C ASN A 152 4.36 15.96 9.18
N TYR A 153 3.62 16.92 8.61
CA TYR A 153 3.89 17.45 7.26
C TYR A 153 4.84 18.65 7.39
N ARG A 154 6.12 18.45 7.07
CA ARG A 154 7.17 19.47 7.27
C ARG A 154 7.35 20.38 6.07
N LYS A 155 7.32 19.79 4.87
CA LYS A 155 7.44 20.47 3.58
C LYS A 155 6.54 19.77 2.56
N ILE A 156 6.37 20.42 1.41
CA ILE A 156 5.60 19.85 0.31
C ILE A 156 6.27 18.56 -0.17
N VAL A 157 5.49 17.49 -0.19
CA VAL A 157 5.85 16.24 -0.85
C VAL A 157 5.46 16.37 -2.32
N PRO A 158 6.41 16.37 -3.28
CA PRO A 158 6.09 16.53 -4.69
C PRO A 158 5.51 15.23 -5.28
N ILE A 159 4.55 15.39 -6.20
CA ILE A 159 4.05 14.31 -7.05
C ILE A 159 5.11 13.93 -8.09
N GLU A 160 5.06 12.70 -8.61
CA GLU A 160 5.85 12.26 -9.77
C GLU A 160 7.36 12.42 -9.61
N LYS A 161 7.83 12.41 -8.36
CA LYS A 161 9.23 12.37 -7.97
C LYS A 161 9.50 11.12 -7.14
N GLU A 162 10.66 10.50 -7.36
CA GLU A 162 11.15 9.44 -6.50
C GLU A 162 11.70 10.05 -5.21
N LEU A 163 11.24 9.55 -4.07
CA LEU A 163 11.57 10.05 -2.75
C LEU A 163 12.10 8.92 -1.89
N GLN A 164 13.08 9.23 -1.04
CA GLN A 164 13.64 8.24 -0.12
C GLN A 164 12.70 8.00 1.05
N VAL A 165 12.63 6.74 1.49
CA VAL A 165 11.92 6.36 2.71
C VAL A 165 12.91 5.72 3.66
N ASP A 166 12.83 6.10 4.93
CA ASP A 166 13.58 5.50 6.03
C ASP A 166 12.64 5.27 7.21
N ALA A 167 12.63 4.06 7.77
CA ALA A 167 11.77 3.69 8.89
C ALA A 167 12.49 2.73 9.84
N GLY A 168 12.23 2.85 11.13
CA GLY A 168 12.90 2.03 12.14
C GLY A 168 12.10 1.91 13.43
N ILE A 169 12.40 0.86 14.20
CA ILE A 169 11.86 0.69 15.54
C ILE A 169 12.58 1.68 16.46
N GLU A 170 11.81 2.53 17.14
CA GLU A 170 12.32 3.39 18.20
C GLU A 170 12.50 2.57 19.49
N ARG A 171 11.45 1.82 19.88
CA ARG A 171 11.45 0.98 21.09
C ARG A 171 10.35 -0.07 21.07
N VAL A 172 10.52 -1.09 21.91
CA VAL A 172 9.53 -2.15 22.13
C VAL A 172 9.23 -2.29 23.62
N GLU A 173 7.95 -2.26 23.98
CA GLU A 173 7.47 -2.40 25.35
C GLU A 173 6.38 -3.49 25.44
N GLY A 174 6.82 -4.71 25.75
CA GLY A 174 5.94 -5.87 25.78
C GLY A 174 5.29 -6.11 24.41
N ARG A 175 4.00 -5.78 24.29
CA ARG A 175 3.23 -5.91 23.02
C ARG A 175 3.23 -4.64 22.16
N LYS A 176 3.76 -3.53 22.68
CA LYS A 176 3.78 -2.23 21.99
C LYS A 176 5.08 -2.09 21.22
N ILE A 177 5.00 -1.74 19.95
CA ILE A 177 6.14 -1.53 19.06
C ILE A 177 6.01 -0.10 18.54
N PHE A 178 6.89 0.77 19.00
CA PHE A 178 6.94 2.17 18.60
C PHE A 178 7.91 2.30 17.43
N ILE A 179 7.44 2.92 16.35
CA ILE A 179 8.14 2.98 15.08
C ILE A 179 8.08 4.41 14.57
N GLU A 180 9.22 4.89 14.08
CA GLU A 180 9.32 6.14 13.36
C GLU A 180 9.62 5.90 11.88
N GLY A 181 9.24 6.85 11.03
CA GLY A 181 9.70 6.88 9.65
C GLY A 181 9.60 8.25 9.02
N ARG A 182 10.30 8.42 7.90
CA ARG A 182 10.52 9.70 7.23
C ARG A 182 10.46 9.49 5.72
N VAL A 183 9.89 10.46 5.02
CA VAL A 183 10.04 10.60 3.56
C VAL A 183 10.93 11.81 3.28
N LEU A 184 11.96 11.59 2.46
CA LEU A 184 13.02 12.56 2.22
C LEU A 184 13.18 12.87 0.73
N ASP A 185 13.77 14.03 0.49
CA ASP A 185 14.32 14.45 -0.80
C ASP A 185 15.77 14.89 -0.57
N GLY A 186 16.70 13.97 -0.79
CA GLY A 186 18.07 14.09 -0.33
C GLY A 186 18.11 14.16 1.20
N ASP A 187 18.77 15.18 1.76
CA ASP A 187 18.86 15.38 3.22
C ASP A 187 17.63 16.08 3.81
N THR A 188 16.68 16.49 2.98
CA THR A 188 15.49 17.22 3.45
C THR A 188 14.38 16.26 3.81
N VAL A 189 13.99 16.24 5.09
CA VAL A 189 12.76 15.57 5.53
C VAL A 189 11.55 16.38 5.07
N LEU A 190 10.69 15.76 4.26
CA LEU A 190 9.46 16.37 3.75
C LEU A 190 8.27 16.06 4.66
N ALA A 191 8.19 14.84 5.17
CA ALA A 191 7.26 14.44 6.22
C ALA A 191 7.88 13.33 7.08
N ASP A 192 7.43 13.23 8.32
CA ASP A 192 7.73 12.08 9.18
C ASP A 192 6.50 11.62 9.93
N ALA A 193 6.61 10.42 10.50
CA ALA A 193 5.55 9.82 11.26
C ALA A 193 6.09 9.01 12.44
N GLU A 194 5.29 8.99 13.51
CA GLU A 194 5.39 8.06 14.62
C GLU A 194 4.14 7.17 14.61
N ALA A 195 4.33 5.87 14.80
CA ALA A 195 3.25 4.93 14.93
C ALA A 195 3.48 3.96 16.09
N LEU A 196 2.37 3.51 16.66
CA LEU A 196 2.35 2.38 17.58
C LEU A 196 1.67 1.20 16.90
N PHE A 197 2.40 0.10 16.80
CA PHE A 197 1.86 -1.19 16.45
C PHE A 197 1.68 -2.03 17.72
N VAL A 198 0.57 -2.75 17.83
CA VAL A 198 0.31 -3.64 18.96
C VAL A 198 0.25 -5.08 18.48
N LYS A 199 1.08 -5.94 19.07
CA LYS A 199 1.02 -7.39 18.86
C LYS A 199 -0.32 -7.93 19.34
N LEU A 200 -1.00 -8.64 18.45
CA LEU A 200 -2.30 -9.24 18.72
C LEU A 200 -2.19 -10.38 19.73
N LYS A 201 -3.21 -10.53 20.56
CA LYS A 201 -3.40 -11.74 21.38
C LYS A 201 -3.99 -12.86 20.52
N PRO A 202 -3.83 -14.13 20.91
CA PRO A 202 -4.51 -15.24 20.26
C PRO A 202 -6.02 -14.97 20.10
N GLY A 203 -6.55 -15.21 18.90
CA GLY A 203 -7.96 -15.04 18.56
C GLY A 203 -8.42 -13.61 18.25
N GLN A 204 -7.56 -12.60 18.36
CA GLN A 204 -7.92 -11.22 17.96
C GLN A 204 -7.85 -11.07 16.43
N PRO A 205 -8.86 -10.44 15.79
CA PRO A 205 -8.83 -10.12 14.36
C PRO A 205 -7.75 -9.07 14.02
#